data_AF-A0A1W6PWP9-F1
#
_entry.id   AF-A0A1W6PWP9-F1
#
_cell.length_a   1.000
_cell.length_b   1.000
_cell.length_c   1.000
_cell.angle_alpha   90.00
_cell.angle_beta   90.00
_cell.angle_gamma   90.00
#
_symmetry.space_group_name_H-M   'P 1'
#
loop_
_entity.id
_entity.type
_entity.pdbx_description
1 polymer ?
#
loop_
_entity_poly.entity_id
_entity_poly.type
_entity_poly.pdbx_seq_one_letter_code
_entity_poly.pdbx_strand_id
1 'polypeptide(L)' 'MPSLAQMTGSLHIHNFYIEKLKAKQEQLFESDPDLATLLDNVAAILSEHAVALAEDIADMEDDDT' A
#
# COMPACT_ATOMS: atom_id res chain seq x y z
N MET A 1 10.31 -18.50 4.01
CA MET A 1 9.59 -17.37 3.38
C MET A 1 8.14 -17.41 3.84
N PRO A 2 7.43 -16.27 3.90
CA PRO A 2 5.97 -16.28 4.01
C PRO A 2 5.35 -17.09 2.85
N SER A 3 4.16 -17.65 3.04
CA SER A 3 3.43 -18.31 1.97
C SER A 3 2.81 -17.30 1.01
N LEU A 4 2.52 -17.73 -0.22
CA LEU A 4 1.84 -16.90 -1.21
C LEU A 4 0.55 -16.27 -0.66
N ALA A 5 -0.28 -17.07 0.02
CA ALA A 5 -1.51 -16.60 0.67
C ALA A 5 -1.24 -15.51 1.75
N GLN A 6 -0.14 -15.61 2.49
CA GLN A 6 0.26 -14.58 3.45
C GLN A 6 0.69 -13.29 2.74
N MET A 7 1.43 -13.40 1.64
CA MET A 7 1.88 -12.25 0.84
C MET A 7 0.70 -11.55 0.16
N THR A 8 -0.19 -12.29 -0.49
CA THR A 8 -1.42 -11.75 -1.10
C THR A 8 -2.31 -11.08 -0.04
N GLY A 9 -2.46 -11.69 1.14
CA GLY A 9 -3.18 -11.09 2.26
C GLY A 9 -2.54 -9.80 2.75
N SER A 10 -1.22 -9.75 2.84
CA SER A 10 -0.46 -8.54 3.18
C SER A 10 -0.66 -7.44 2.13
N LEU A 11 -0.56 -7.77 0.83
CA LEU A 11 -0.78 -6.83 -0.26
C LEU A 11 -2.18 -6.21 -0.22
N HIS A 12 -3.21 -7.03 0.06
CA HIS A 12 -4.57 -6.55 0.22
C HIS A 12 -4.68 -5.50 1.34
N ILE A 13 -4.02 -5.74 2.48
CA ILE A 13 -4.01 -4.80 3.62
C ILE A 13 -3.30 -3.50 3.26
N HIS A 14 -2.18 -3.55 2.52
CA HIS A 14 -1.48 -2.35 2.07
C HIS A 14 -2.39 -1.48 1.19
N ASN A 15 -3.03 -2.08 0.18
CA ASN A 15 -3.96 -1.37 -0.70
C ASN A 15 -5.11 -0.72 0.08
N PHE A 16 -5.71 -1.46 1.03
CA PHE A 16 -6.76 -0.92 1.89
C PHE A 16 -6.32 0.34 2.67
N TYR A 17 -5.12 0.32 3.25
CA TYR A 17 -4.63 1.48 4.00
C TYR A 17 -4.22 2.64 3.09
N ILE A 18 -3.64 2.38 1.92
CA ILE A 18 -3.31 3.42 0.92
C ILE A 18 -4.59 4.17 0.52
N GLU A 19 -5.65 3.45 0.17
CA GLU A 19 -6.95 4.05 -0.19
C GLU A 19 -7.51 4.89 0.95
N LYS A 20 -7.46 4.37 2.19
CA LYS A 20 -7.96 5.08 3.37
C LYS A 20 -7.17 6.35 3.68
N LEU A 21 -5.85 6.33 3.48
CA LEU A 21 -4.98 7.50 3.66
C LEU A 21 -5.29 8.58 2.64
N LYS A 22 -5.43 8.22 1.36
CA LYS A 22 -5.82 9.14 0.28
C LYS A 22 -7.18 9.78 0.55
N ALA A 23 -8.19 8.98 0.92
CA ALA A 23 -9.51 9.49 1.25
C ALA A 23 -9.49 10.48 2.45
N LYS A 24 -8.63 10.25 3.45
CA LYS A 24 -8.46 11.18 4.57
C LYS A 24 -7.69 12.43 4.18
N GLN A 25 -6.67 12.30 3.34
CA GLN A 25 -5.90 13.41 2.81
C GLN A 25 -6.81 14.39 2.04
N GLU A 26 -7.69 13.89 1.18
CA GLU A 26 -8.67 14.71 0.46
C GLU A 26 -9.63 15.46 1.40
N GLN A 27 -10.10 14.81 2.48
CA GLN A 27 -10.98 15.44 3.47
C GLN A 27 -10.30 16.55 4.27
N LEU A 28 -8.98 16.45 4.45
CA LEU A 28 -8.20 17.37 5.28
C LEU A 28 -7.54 18.49 4.49
N PHE A 29 -7.48 18.39 3.15
CA PHE A 29 -6.68 19.28 2.31
C PHE A 29 -6.92 20.78 2.57
N GLU A 30 -8.17 21.19 2.81
CA GLU A 30 -8.52 22.59 3.09
C GLU A 30 -8.41 22.99 4.58
N SER A 31 -8.54 22.03 5.49
CA SER A 31 -8.63 22.29 6.94
C SER A 31 -7.31 22.11 7.68
N ASP A 32 -6.44 21.22 7.20
CA ASP A 32 -5.13 20.92 7.75
C ASP A 32 -4.17 20.43 6.64
N PRO A 33 -3.56 21.35 5.87
CA PRO A 33 -2.71 21.01 4.73
C PRO A 33 -1.40 20.31 5.14
N ASP A 34 -0.90 20.57 6.35
CA ASP A 34 0.31 19.92 6.87
C ASP A 34 0.02 18.44 7.15
N LEU A 35 -1.10 18.14 7.82
CA LEU A 35 -1.53 16.76 8.04
C LEU A 35 -1.87 16.07 6.72
N ALA A 36 -2.54 16.74 5.79
CA ALA A 36 -2.82 16.20 4.46
C ALA A 36 -1.54 15.80 3.72
N THR A 37 -0.51 16.64 3.77
CA THR A 37 0.81 16.35 3.17
C THR A 37 1.49 15.15 3.83
N LEU A 38 1.41 15.04 5.17
CA LEU A 38 1.96 13.89 5.88
C LEU A 38 1.25 12.58 5.47
N LEU A 39 -0.07 12.60 5.34
CA LEU A 39 -0.85 11.43 4.90
C LEU A 39 -0.49 11.02 3.47
N ASP A 40 -0.28 11.98 2.57
CA ASP A 40 0.17 11.72 1.19
C ASP A 40 1.55 11.04 1.16
N ASN A 41 2.50 11.56 1.92
CA ASN A 41 3.84 10.98 2.04
C ASN A 41 3.81 9.53 2.54
N VAL A 42 2.97 9.23 3.54
CA VAL A 42 2.81 7.86 4.06
C VAL A 42 2.15 6.95 3.01
N ALA A 43 1.16 7.45 2.28
CA ALA A 43 0.53 6.69 1.20
C ALA A 43 1.53 6.37 0.07
N ALA A 44 2.44 7.29 -0.24
CA ALA A 44 3.50 7.08 -1.22
C ALA A 44 4.45 5.94 -0.80
N ILE A 45 4.97 5.98 0.44
CA ILE A 45 5.86 4.92 0.97
C ILE A 45 5.15 3.56 0.97
N LEU A 46 3.90 3.51 1.42
CA LEU A 46 3.13 2.25 1.39
C LEU A 46 2.90 1.75 -0.04
N SER A 47 2.75 2.64 -1.01
CA SER A 47 2.59 2.27 -2.42
C SER A 47 3.87 1.64 -2.97
N GLU A 48 5.05 2.17 -2.64
CA GLU A 48 6.34 1.56 -2.99
C GLU A 48 6.47 0.14 -2.41
N HIS A 49 6.08 -0.03 -1.14
CA HIS A 49 6.09 -1.34 -0.49
C HIS A 49 5.10 -2.32 -1.14
N ALA A 50 3.91 -1.83 -1.53
CA ALA A 50 2.91 -2.65 -2.20
C ALA A 50 3.37 -3.11 -3.59
N VAL A 51 4.10 -2.25 -4.34
CA VAL A 51 4.68 -2.61 -5.64
C VAL A 51 5.74 -3.69 -5.47
N ALA A 52 6.72 -3.48 -4.57
CA ALA A 52 7.76 -4.48 -4.33
C ALA A 52 7.17 -5.83 -3.89
N LEU A 53 6.16 -5.82 -3.02
CA LEU A 53 5.47 -7.04 -2.60
C LEU A 53 4.69 -7.70 -3.74
N ALA A 54 4.13 -6.93 -4.68
CA ALA A 54 3.46 -7.47 -5.85
C ALA A 54 4.45 -8.12 -6.83
N GLU A 55 5.63 -7.55 -6.99
CA GLU A 55 6.74 -8.15 -7.75
C GLU A 55 7.18 -9.47 -7.11
N ASP A 56 7.42 -9.49 -5.79
CA ASP A 56 7.77 -10.71 -5.06
C ASP A 56 6.69 -11.82 -5.19
N ILE A 57 5.41 -11.44 -5.23
CA ILE A 57 4.28 -12.37 -5.45
C ILE A 57 4.33 -12.93 -6.87
N ALA A 58 4.53 -12.09 -7.88
CA ALA A 58 4.58 -12.51 -9.27
C ALA A 58 5.74 -13.49 -9.52
N ASP A 59 6.93 -13.19 -8.98
CA ASP A 59 8.09 -14.07 -9.06
C ASP A 59 7.81 -15.46 -8.43
N MET A 60 7.10 -15.49 -7.30
CA MET A 60 6.72 -16.77 -6.66
C MET A 60 5.62 -17.53 -7.40
N GLU A 61 4.67 -16.83 -8.02
CA GLU A 61 3.62 -17.46 -8.85
C GLU A 61 4.20 -18.10 -10.11
N ASP A 62 5.21 -17.48 -10.73
CA ASP A 62 5.91 -18.02 -11.90
C ASP A 62 6.75 -19.27 -11.53
N ASP A 63 7.41 -19.29 -10.37
CA ASP A 63 8.21 -20.43 -9.88
C ASP A 63 7.35 -21.68 -9.53
N ASP A 64 6.06 -21.49 -9.22
CA ASP A 64 5.11 -22.57 -8.89
C ASP A 64 4.41 -23.16 -10.16
N THR A 65 4.73 -22.68 -11.37
CA THR A 65 4.14 -23.13 -12.67
C THR A 65 5.09 -23.92 -13.58
#